data_AF-A0ABD0RY45-F1
#
_entry.id   AF-A0ABD0RY45-F1
#
_cell.length_a   1.000
_cell.length_b   1.000
_cell.length_c   1.000
_cell.angle_alpha   90.00
_cell.angle_beta   90.00
_cell.angle_gamma   90.00
#
_symmetry.space_group_name_H-M   'P 1'
#
loop_
_entity.id
_entity.type
_entity.pdbx_description
1 polymer ?
#
loop_
_entity_poly.entity_id
_entity_poly.type
_entity_poly.pdbx_seq_one_letter_code
_entity_poly.pdbx_strand_id
1 'polypeptide(L)' 'AVYVLCYSLILLSIDLTSPHVKNKMSKREFIRNTRRAAQNISEDFVGHLYDNIYLIGHVAA' A
#
# COMPACT_ATOMS: atom_id res chain seq x y z
N ALA A 1 5.96 -5.37 -12.76
CA ALA A 1 5.87 -5.57 -11.30
C ALA A 1 6.06 -4.26 -10.54
N VAL A 2 7.25 -3.63 -10.62
CA VAL A 2 7.58 -2.40 -9.86
C VAL A 2 6.58 -1.25 -10.11
N TYR A 3 6.24 -0.98 -11.38
CA TYR A 3 5.25 0.06 -11.73
C TYR A 3 3.92 -0.13 -10.98
N VAL A 4 3.35 -1.33 -11.00
CA VAL A 4 2.06 -1.62 -10.34
C VAL A 4 2.17 -1.45 -8.82
N LEU A 5 3.32 -1.84 -8.24
CA LEU A 5 3.57 -1.64 -6.82
C LEU A 5 3.64 -0.15 -6.46
N CYS A 6 4.34 0.67 -7.26
CA CYS A 6 4.41 2.12 -7.06
C CYS A 6 3.01 2.76 -7.10
N TYR A 7 2.17 2.41 -8.08
CA TYR A 7 0.79 2.90 -8.13
C TYR A 7 -0.03 2.44 -6.92
N SER A 8 0.16 1.19 -6.50
CA SER A 8 -0.53 0.65 -5.32
C SER A 8 -0.15 1.43 -4.05
N LEU A 9 1.11 1.86 -3.92
CA LEU A 9 1.58 2.67 -2.79
C LEU A 9 1.01 4.09 -2.82
N ILE A 10 0.92 4.72 -3.99
CA ILE A 10 0.27 6.03 -4.14
C ILE A 10 -1.22 5.92 -3.74
N LEU A 11 -1.92 4.92 -4.27
CA LEU A 11 -3.33 4.68 -3.93
C LEU A 11 -3.51 4.38 -2.43
N LEU A 12 -2.63 3.58 -1.83
CA LEU A 12 -2.63 3.33 -0.39
C LEU A 12 -2.44 4.62 0.41
N SER A 13 -1.52 5.50 0.00
CA SER A 13 -1.30 6.78 0.69
C SER A 13 -2.55 7.66 0.68
N ILE A 14 -3.25 7.74 -0.46
CA ILE A 14 -4.51 8.49 -0.58
C ILE A 14 -5.61 7.82 0.25
N ASP A 15 -5.71 6.50 0.20
CA ASP A 15 -6.69 5.73 0.98
C ASP A 15 -6.56 6.02 2.47
N LEU A 16 -5.34 5.94 3.03
CA LEU A 16 -5.07 6.13 4.45
C LEU A 16 -5.28 7.58 4.91
N THR A 17 -4.97 8.56 4.07
CA THR A 17 -4.97 9.99 4.47
C THR A 17 -6.27 10.72 4.15
N SER A 18 -7.00 10.30 3.10
CA SER A 18 -8.19 11.01 2.65
C SER A 18 -9.32 10.92 3.67
N PRO A 19 -9.87 12.05 4.18
CA PRO A 19 -10.97 12.01 5.15
C PRO A 19 -12.27 11.45 4.55
N HIS A 20 -12.38 11.39 3.22
CA HIS A 20 -13.53 10.84 2.51
C HIS A 20 -13.58 9.31 2.54
N VAL A 21 -12.44 8.66 2.80
CA VAL A 21 -12.35 7.20 2.89
C VAL A 21 -12.61 6.79 4.33
N LYS A 22 -13.82 6.29 4.61
CA LYS A 22 -14.25 5.85 5.96
C LYS A 22 -13.62 4.53 6.36
N ASN A 23 -13.54 3.58 5.43
CA ASN A 23 -12.98 2.25 5.66
C ASN A 23 -11.60 2.19 5.02
N LYS A 24 -10.57 2.39 5.84
CA LYS A 24 -9.18 2.34 5.40
C LYS A 24 -8.79 0.92 5.01
N MET A 25 -8.04 0.77 3.94
CA MET A 25 -7.49 -0.50 3.51
C MET A 25 -6.56 -1.04 4.58
N SER A 26 -6.82 -2.26 5.07
CA SER A 26 -5.93 -2.90 6.04
C SER A 26 -4.66 -3.45 5.38
N LYS A 27 -3.61 -3.65 6.18
CA LYS A 27 -2.36 -4.31 5.74
C LYS A 27 -2.61 -5.65 5.04
N ARG A 28 -3.52 -6.46 5.59
CA ARG A 28 -3.89 -7.77 5.02
C ARG A 28 -4.55 -7.63 3.65
N GLU A 29 -5.42 -6.62 3.47
CA GLU A 29 -6.04 -6.34 2.18
C GLU A 29 -5.03 -5.83 1.17
N PHE A 30 -4.11 -4.95 1.57
CA PHE A 30 -3.06 -4.45 0.71
C PHE A 30 -2.13 -5.56 0.18
N ILE A 31 -1.68 -6.46 1.06
CA ILE A 31 -0.86 -7.62 0.67
C ILE A 31 -1.65 -8.51 -0.30
N ARG A 32 -2.91 -8.82 0.00
CA ARG A 32 -3.78 -9.62 -0.88
C ARG A 32 -3.93 -8.99 -2.27
N ASN A 33 -4.15 -7.68 -2.33
CA ASN A 33 -4.38 -6.94 -3.57
C ASN A 33 -3.13 -6.87 -4.46
N THR A 34 -1.95 -6.77 -3.85
CA THR A 34 -0.67 -6.62 -4.57
C THR A 34 0.01 -7.96 -4.88
N ARG A 35 -0.38 -9.06 -4.22
CA ARG A 35 0.21 -10.41 -4.39
C ARG A 35 0.36 -10.86 -5.84
N ARG A 36 -0.64 -10.60 -6.70
CA ARG A 36 -0.59 -10.99 -8.13
C ARG A 36 0.31 -10.09 -8.98
N ALA A 37 0.50 -8.84 -8.57
CA ALA A 37 1.35 -7.87 -9.27
C ALA A 37 2.82 -7.93 -8.82
N ALA A 38 3.05 -8.43 -7.61
CA ALA A 38 4.32 -8.50 -6.91
C ALA A 38 4.73 -9.97 -6.64
N GLN A 39 4.46 -10.89 -7.58
CA GLN A 39 4.70 -12.34 -7.38
C GLN A 39 6.15 -12.70 -7.03
N ASN A 40 7.12 -11.87 -7.42
CA ASN A 40 8.55 -12.07 -7.14
C ASN A 40 9.03 -11.29 -5.91
N ILE A 41 8.12 -10.73 -5.12
CA ILE A 41 8.40 -9.92 -3.94
C ILE A 41 7.79 -10.61 -2.73
N SER A 42 8.54 -10.69 -1.64
CA SER A 42 8.05 -11.28 -0.40
C SER A 42 6.86 -10.50 0.17
N GLU A 43 5.84 -11.20 0.65
CA GLU A 43 4.68 -10.61 1.32
C GLU A 43 5.09 -9.82 2.57
N ASP A 44 6.18 -10.24 3.24
CA ASP A 44 6.78 -9.53 4.37
C ASP A 44 7.28 -8.14 3.95
N PHE A 45 8.02 -8.07 2.83
CA PHE A 45 8.51 -6.80 2.29
C PHE A 45 7.34 -5.88 1.88
N VAL A 46 6.32 -6.41 1.23
CA VAL A 46 5.09 -5.66 0.90
C VAL A 46 4.41 -5.14 2.17
N GLY A 47 4.39 -5.95 3.23
CA GLY A 47 3.90 -5.56 4.54
C GLY A 47 4.69 -4.40 5.14
N HIS A 48 6.03 -4.42 5.05
CA HIS A 48 6.87 -3.33 5.51
C HIS A 48 6.65 -2.04 4.71
N LEU A 49 6.37 -2.12 3.41
CA LEU A 49 6.00 -0.95 2.61
C LEU A 49 4.69 -0.33 3.11
N TYR A 50 3.69 -1.14 3.44
CA TYR A 50 2.45 -0.65 4.05
C TYR A 50 2.72 0.07 5.37
N ASP A 51 3.51 -0.52 6.27
CA ASP A 51 3.81 0.07 7.57
C ASP A 51 4.52 1.43 7.42
N ASN A 52 5.43 1.54 6.45
CA ASN A 52 6.09 2.80 6.13
C ASN A 52 5.07 3.88 5.71
N ILE A 53 4.11 3.57 4.83
CA ILE A 53 3.09 4.54 4.43
C ILE A 53 2.19 4.91 5.60
N TYR A 54 1.80 3.92 6.41
CA TYR A 54 0.95 4.14 7.58
C TYR A 54 1.60 5.07 8.61
N LEU A 55 2.91 4.96 8.83
CA LEU A 55 3.66 5.80 9.77
C LEU A 55 4.01 7.19 9.21
N ILE A 56 4.36 7.27 7.92
CA ILE A 56 4.81 8.53 7.28
C ILE A 56 3.61 9.38 6.81
N GLY A 57 2.47 8.75 6.53
CA GLY A 57 1.23 9.41 6.09
C GLY A 57 1.17 9.61 4.57
N HIS A 58 2.11 10.35 3.98
CA HIS A 58 2.09 10.67 2.55
C HIS A 58 3.36 10.26 1.81
N VAL A 59 3.19 9.63 0.64
CA VAL A 59 4.28 9.30 -0.30
C VAL A 59 4.68 10.49 -1.17
N ALA A 60 3.72 11.39 -1.44
CA ALA A 60 3.93 12.62 -2.19
C ALA A 60 3.52 13.78 -1.28
N ALA A 61 4.51 14.56 -0.84
CA ALA A 61 4.35 15.86 -0.20
C ALA A 61 4.63 16.96 -1.23
#